data_AF-X1TJN2-F1
#
_entry.id   AF-X1TJN2-F1
#
_cell.length_a   1.000
_cell.length_b   1.000
_cell.length_c   1.000
_cell.angle_alpha   90.00
_cell.angle_beta   90.00
_cell.angle_gamma   90.00
#
_symmetry.space_group_name_H-M   'P 1'
#
loop_
_entity.id
_entity.type
_entity.pdbx_description
1 polymer ?
#
loop_
_entity_poly.entity_id
_entity_poly.type
_entity_poly.pdbx_seq_one_letter_code
_entity_poly.pdbx_strand_id
1 'polypeptide(L)'
;MSVLVGTYVLFGLMLVFLAFGLPIAFALGGSAVIFGLATMGTSSLLLIVTSVLNNIRTIVLIAVPLFIFMGNALQVSGLAEDAYTMMHKWIGGLRGGLAVGTVIICTLFAACTGISGAATVTMGLIALPAMLSRRYDKRLSVGSIMGGGALSVLIPPSLMMILYGFIGSESIG
;
A
#
# COMPACT_ATOMS: atom_id res chain seq x y z
N MET A 1 34.44 -12.36 11.75
CA MET A 1 33.66 -11.61 12.76
C MET A 1 32.78 -12.60 13.51
N SER A 2 32.58 -12.44 14.82
CA SER A 2 31.53 -13.20 15.49
C SER A 2 30.18 -12.79 14.91
N VAL A 3 29.25 -13.74 14.78
CA VAL A 3 27.94 -13.53 14.12
C VAL A 3 27.19 -12.36 14.79
N LEU A 4 27.29 -12.25 16.13
CA LEU A 4 26.72 -11.15 16.92
C LEU A 4 27.20 -9.76 16.47
N VAL A 5 28.51 -9.57 16.31
CA VAL A 5 29.06 -8.26 15.90
C VAL A 5 28.63 -7.93 14.47
N GLY A 6 28.52 -8.94 13.60
CA GLY A 6 27.99 -8.78 12.25
C GLY A 6 26.54 -8.26 12.25
N THR A 7 25.67 -8.85 13.06
CA THR A 7 24.27 -8.43 13.16
C THR A 7 24.12 -7.01 13.68
N TYR A 8 24.88 -6.60 14.71
CA TYR A 8 24.83 -5.24 15.23
C TYR A 8 25.31 -4.20 14.21
N VAL A 9 26.36 -4.51 13.44
CA VAL A 9 26.87 -3.61 12.40
C VAL A 9 25.87 -3.47 11.25
N LEU A 10 25.27 -4.57 10.80
CA LEU A 10 24.27 -4.55 9.72
C LEU A 10 23.02 -3.75 10.12
N PHE A 11 22.45 -4.04 11.30
CA PHE A 11 21.27 -3.30 11.80
C PHE A 11 21.60 -1.84 12.10
N GLY A 12 22.77 -1.55 12.68
CA GLY A 12 23.21 -0.20 12.95
C GLY A 12 23.32 0.63 11.66
N LEU A 13 23.92 0.06 10.61
CA LEU A 13 24.08 0.75 9.33
C LEU A 13 22.74 0.96 8.61
N MET A 14 21.84 -0.02 8.68
CA MET A 14 20.47 0.12 8.17
C MET A 14 19.72 1.27 8.88
N LEU A 15 19.79 1.35 10.22
CA LEU A 15 19.13 2.41 10.99
C LEU A 15 19.69 3.80 10.67
N VAL A 16 21.01 3.91 10.46
CA VAL A 16 21.63 5.17 10.04
C VAL A 16 21.12 5.60 8.67
N PHE A 17 21.05 4.70 7.69
CA PHE A 17 20.50 5.01 6.37
C PHE A 17 19.02 5.41 6.42
N LEU A 18 18.24 4.77 7.30
CA LEU A 18 16.85 5.15 7.51
C LEU A 18 16.72 6.53 8.18
N ALA A 19 17.61 6.86 9.12
CA ALA A 19 17.65 8.17 9.78
C ALA A 19 18.00 9.31 8.82
N PHE A 20 18.80 9.03 7.78
CA PHE A 20 19.07 9.96 6.68
C PHE A 20 17.88 10.14 5.71
N GLY A 21 16.77 9.42 5.92
CA GLY A 21 15.57 9.54 5.10
C GLY A 21 15.69 8.90 3.72
N LEU A 22 16.65 7.99 3.52
CA LEU A 22 16.73 7.24 2.26
C LEU A 22 15.49 6.33 2.11
N PRO A 23 14.97 6.14 0.88
CA PRO A 23 13.93 5.16 0.64
C PRO A 23 14.36 3.78 1.13
N ILE A 24 13.43 3.05 1.74
CA ILE A 24 13.68 1.78 2.45
C ILE A 24 14.43 0.77 1.57
N ALA A 25 14.13 0.72 0.26
CA ALA A 25 14.83 -0.14 -0.69
C ALA A 25 16.34 0.14 -0.77
N PHE A 26 16.75 1.40 -0.77
CA PHE A 26 18.16 1.79 -0.77
C PHE A 26 18.81 1.62 0.60
N ALA A 27 18.06 1.86 1.68
CA ALA A 27 18.58 1.63 3.03
C ALA A 27 18.88 0.14 3.27
N LEU A 28 17.96 -0.76 2.91
CA LEU A 28 18.12 -2.21 3.04
C LEU A 28 19.11 -2.77 2.03
N GLY A 29 18.96 -2.43 0.75
CA GLY A 29 19.84 -2.92 -0.31
C GLY A 29 21.28 -2.41 -0.15
N GLY A 30 21.44 -1.11 0.16
CA GLY A 30 22.74 -0.50 0.38
C GLY A 30 23.45 -1.07 1.61
N SER A 31 22.73 -1.26 2.72
CA SER A 31 23.32 -1.90 3.91
C SER A 31 23.72 -3.35 3.66
N ALA A 32 22.91 -4.10 2.91
CA ALA A 32 23.24 -5.47 2.50
C ALA A 32 24.48 -5.54 1.58
N VAL A 33 24.62 -4.62 0.62
CA VAL A 33 25.78 -4.56 -0.29
C VAL A 33 27.06 -4.19 0.48
N ILE A 34 27.01 -3.16 1.31
CA ILE A 34 28.18 -2.70 2.09
C ILE A 34 28.64 -3.80 3.05
N PHE A 35 27.70 -4.44 3.74
CA PHE A 35 28.02 -5.54 4.66
C PHE A 35 28.52 -6.80 3.92
N GLY A 36 27.91 -7.13 2.78
CA GLY A 36 28.34 -8.23 1.92
C GLY A 36 29.75 -8.07 1.40
N LEU A 37 30.11 -6.86 0.94
CA LEU A 37 31.47 -6.52 0.52
C LEU A 37 32.48 -6.62 1.67
N ALA A 38 32.11 -6.17 2.87
CA ALA A 38 32.98 -6.21 4.04
C ALA A 38 33.25 -7.62 4.57
N THR A 39 32.33 -8.58 4.34
CA THR A 39 32.42 -9.95 4.90
C THR A 39 32.85 -11.00 3.87
N MET A 40 32.32 -10.96 2.65
CA MET A 40 32.55 -11.97 1.60
C MET A 40 33.25 -11.41 0.36
N GLY A 41 33.65 -10.14 0.37
CA GLY A 41 34.35 -9.49 -0.75
C GLY A 41 33.51 -9.41 -2.02
N THR A 42 34.17 -9.34 -3.19
CA THR A 42 33.51 -9.17 -4.50
C THR A 42 32.52 -10.29 -4.84
N SER A 43 32.69 -11.50 -4.27
CA SER A 43 31.78 -12.63 -4.46
C SER A 43 30.36 -12.36 -3.95
N SER A 44 30.20 -11.45 -3.00
CA SER A 44 28.88 -11.03 -2.48
C SER A 44 28.03 -10.33 -3.55
N LEU A 45 28.64 -9.58 -4.47
CA LEU A 45 27.92 -8.87 -5.53
C LEU A 45 27.18 -9.84 -6.46
N LEU A 46 27.83 -10.94 -6.80
CA LEU A 46 27.22 -11.97 -7.66
C LEU A 46 26.03 -12.63 -6.95
N LEU A 47 26.16 -12.95 -5.66
CA LEU A 47 25.07 -13.49 -4.86
C LEU A 47 23.87 -12.55 -4.80
N ILE A 48 24.11 -11.25 -4.54
CA ILE A 48 23.06 -10.24 -4.49
C ILE A 48 22.33 -10.14 -5.84
N VAL A 49 23.08 -10.10 -6.95
CA VAL A 49 22.50 -10.04 -8.31
C VAL A 49 21.66 -11.29 -8.60
N THR A 50 22.16 -12.48 -8.30
CA THR A 50 21.40 -13.73 -8.53
C THR A 50 20.14 -13.79 -7.65
N SER A 51 20.22 -13.38 -6.39
CA SER A 51 19.06 -13.30 -5.50
C SER A 51 18.01 -12.32 -6.02
N VAL A 52 18.41 -11.13 -6.48
CA VAL A 52 17.49 -10.14 -7.06
C VAL A 52 16.81 -10.68 -8.32
N LEU A 53 17.57 -11.29 -9.23
CA LEU A 53 17.03 -11.86 -10.47
C LEU A 53 16.05 -13.00 -10.20
N ASN A 54 16.31 -13.84 -9.20
CA ASN A 54 15.40 -14.91 -8.79
C ASN A 54 14.10 -14.35 -8.21
N ASN A 55 14.17 -13.29 -7.39
CA ASN A 55 12.98 -12.67 -6.82
C ASN A 55 12.11 -11.98 -7.88
N ILE A 56 12.71 -11.26 -8.84
CA ILE A 56 12.00 -10.57 -9.93
C ILE A 56 11.20 -11.55 -10.82
N ARG A 57 11.67 -12.79 -10.96
CA ARG A 57 11.02 -13.83 -11.78
C ARG A 57 9.80 -14.47 -11.12
N THR A 58 9.48 -14.11 -9.88
CA THR A 58 8.31 -14.66 -9.18
C THR A 58 7.02 -14.18 -9.84
N ILE A 59 6.08 -15.11 -10.02
CA ILE A 59 4.74 -14.86 -10.56
C ILE A 59 3.97 -13.76 -9.79
N VAL A 60 4.32 -13.51 -8.52
CA VAL A 60 3.74 -12.44 -7.70
C VAL A 60 4.02 -11.05 -8.27
N LEU A 61 5.20 -10.81 -8.86
CA LEU A 61 5.49 -9.51 -9.47
C LEU A 61 4.67 -9.24 -10.73
N ILE A 62 4.10 -10.27 -11.36
CA ILE A 62 3.13 -10.11 -12.47
C ILE A 62 1.76 -9.66 -11.93
N ALA A 63 1.40 -10.01 -10.70
CA ALA A 63 0.16 -9.55 -10.08
C ALA A 63 0.17 -8.02 -9.88
N VAL A 64 1.32 -7.42 -9.55
CA VAL A 64 1.45 -5.98 -9.30
C VAL A 64 0.93 -5.11 -10.47
N PRO A 65 1.44 -5.23 -11.71
CA PRO A 65 0.93 -4.45 -12.84
C PRO A 65 -0.51 -4.79 -13.21
N LEU A 66 -0.95 -6.05 -13.05
CA LEU A 66 -2.35 -6.43 -13.30
C LEU A 66 -3.30 -5.77 -12.30
N PHE A 67 -2.90 -5.66 -11.02
CA PHE A 67 -3.67 -4.94 -9.99
C PHE A 67 -3.70 -3.43 -10.26
N ILE A 68 -2.57 -2.84 -10.65
CA ILE A 68 -2.52 -1.43 -11.05
C ILE A 68 -3.44 -1.19 -12.25
N PHE A 69 -3.41 -2.08 -13.25
CA PHE A 69 -4.27 -2.01 -14.43
C PHE A 69 -5.75 -2.13 -14.05
N MET A 70 -6.12 -3.10 -13.22
CA MET A 70 -7.49 -3.25 -12.71
C MET A 70 -7.93 -1.99 -11.95
N GLY A 71 -7.08 -1.45 -11.09
CA GLY A 71 -7.38 -0.23 -10.35
C GLY A 71 -7.62 0.97 -11.27
N ASN A 72 -6.80 1.11 -12.31
CA ASN A 72 -6.99 2.15 -13.33
C ASN A 72 -8.26 1.95 -14.16
N ALA A 73 -8.55 0.71 -14.57
CA ALA A 73 -9.78 0.37 -15.29
C ALA A 73 -11.05 0.65 -14.45
N LEU A 74 -11.03 0.35 -13.15
CA LEU A 74 -12.12 0.67 -12.21
C LEU A 74 -12.28 2.18 -12.00
N GLN A 75 -11.18 2.92 -12.05
CA GLN A 75 -11.20 4.38 -11.92
C GLN A 75 -11.77 5.06 -13.17
N VAL A 76 -11.39 4.60 -14.36
CA VAL A 76 -11.83 5.18 -15.64
C VAL A 76 -13.26 4.77 -16.01
N SER A 77 -13.73 3.61 -15.55
CA SER A 77 -15.09 3.11 -15.87
C SER A 77 -16.23 3.87 -15.18
N GLY A 78 -15.94 4.77 -14.23
CA GLY A 78 -16.97 5.48 -13.45
C GLY A 78 -17.61 4.64 -12.34
N LEU A 79 -17.19 3.37 -12.15
CA LEU A 79 -17.77 2.48 -11.12
C LEU A 79 -17.67 3.07 -9.71
N ALA A 80 -16.62 3.83 -9.42
CA ALA A 80 -16.44 4.52 -8.14
C ALA A 80 -17.63 5.42 -7.79
N GLU A 81 -18.12 6.15 -8.78
CA GLU A 81 -19.16 7.17 -8.66
C GLU A 81 -20.54 6.52 -8.56
N ASP A 82 -20.77 5.47 -9.35
CA ASP A 82 -21.98 4.63 -9.27
C ASP A 82 -22.08 3.94 -7.90
N ALA A 83 -20.98 3.37 -7.42
CA ALA A 83 -20.94 2.68 -6.14
C ALA A 83 -21.16 3.67 -4.97
N TYR A 84 -20.55 4.86 -5.04
CA TYR A 84 -20.82 5.93 -4.07
C TYR A 84 -22.30 6.33 -4.06
N THR A 85 -22.92 6.46 -5.24
CA THR A 85 -24.34 6.80 -5.37
C THR A 85 -25.26 5.70 -4.83
N MET A 86 -24.93 4.43 -5.07
CA MET A 86 -25.65 3.27 -4.53
C MET A 86 -25.60 3.25 -3.00
N MET A 87 -24.41 3.39 -2.42
CA MET A 87 -24.23 3.43 -0.97
C MET A 87 -24.92 4.62 -0.32
N HIS A 88 -24.91 5.77 -0.99
CA HIS A 88 -25.69 6.92 -0.55
C HIS A 88 -27.20 6.63 -0.52
N LYS A 89 -27.75 5.95 -1.53
CA LYS A 89 -29.18 5.58 -1.53
C LYS A 89 -29.52 4.60 -0.41
N TRP A 90 -28.62 3.68 -0.09
CA TRP A 90 -28.82 2.69 0.98
C TRP A 90 -28.72 3.28 2.39
N ILE A 91 -27.71 4.12 2.64
CA ILE A 91 -27.36 4.55 4.01
C ILE A 91 -27.69 6.03 4.25
N GLY A 92 -28.04 6.80 3.20
CA GLY A 92 -28.29 8.23 3.26
C GLY A 92 -29.51 8.65 4.09
N GLY A 93 -30.43 7.72 4.38
CA GLY A 93 -31.60 7.97 5.25
C GLY A 93 -31.26 8.03 6.75
N LEU A 94 -30.07 7.59 7.17
CA LEU A 94 -29.65 7.57 8.57
C LEU A 94 -28.91 8.86 8.95
N ARG A 95 -29.17 9.37 10.16
CA ARG A 95 -28.39 10.48 10.74
C ARG A 95 -26.93 10.05 10.88
N GLY A 96 -26.02 10.71 10.15
CA GLY A 96 -24.60 10.34 10.07
C GLY A 96 -24.27 9.22 9.08
N GLY A 97 -25.28 8.65 8.41
CA GLY A 97 -25.12 7.53 7.48
C GLY A 97 -24.26 7.84 6.26
N LEU A 98 -24.16 9.12 5.86
CA LEU A 98 -23.30 9.54 4.77
C LEU A 98 -21.81 9.36 5.11
N ALA A 99 -21.40 9.65 6.35
CA ALA A 99 -20.01 9.49 6.78
C ALA A 99 -19.63 8.00 6.83
N VAL A 100 -20.49 7.17 7.41
CA VAL A 100 -20.30 5.71 7.47
C VAL A 100 -20.28 5.10 6.07
N GLY A 101 -21.22 5.49 5.20
CA GLY A 101 -21.26 5.04 3.81
C GLY A 101 -20.00 5.44 3.04
N THR A 102 -19.46 6.64 3.32
CA THR A 102 -18.20 7.12 2.72
C THR A 102 -17.01 6.27 3.16
N VAL A 103 -16.91 5.89 4.44
CA VAL A 103 -15.84 4.99 4.91
C VAL A 103 -15.95 3.64 4.20
N ILE A 104 -17.14 3.02 4.18
CA ILE A 104 -17.35 1.69 3.60
C ILE A 104 -17.01 1.71 2.11
N ILE A 105 -17.48 2.69 1.35
CA ILE A 105 -17.24 2.74 -0.09
C ILE A 105 -15.80 3.10 -0.42
N CYS A 106 -15.18 4.01 0.34
CA CYS A 106 -13.76 4.30 0.21
C CYS A 106 -12.94 3.03 0.46
N THR A 107 -13.28 2.28 1.49
CA THR A 107 -12.59 1.03 1.84
C THR A 107 -12.78 -0.05 0.76
N LEU A 108 -14.00 -0.27 0.28
CA LEU A 108 -14.27 -1.24 -0.80
C LEU A 108 -13.54 -0.86 -2.10
N PHE A 109 -13.65 0.40 -2.52
CA PHE A 109 -13.00 0.86 -3.74
C PHE A 109 -11.48 0.86 -3.62
N ALA A 110 -10.96 1.28 -2.46
CA ALA A 110 -9.53 1.24 -2.19
C ALA A 110 -9.00 -0.19 -2.08
N ALA A 111 -9.79 -1.14 -1.57
CA ALA A 111 -9.43 -2.56 -1.54
C ALA A 111 -9.29 -3.10 -2.97
N CYS A 112 -10.31 -2.87 -3.83
CA CYS A 112 -10.28 -3.31 -5.23
C CYS A 112 -9.13 -2.68 -6.04
N THR A 113 -8.79 -1.42 -5.79
CA THR A 113 -7.69 -0.74 -6.51
C THR A 113 -6.31 -1.09 -5.94
N GLY A 114 -6.22 -1.64 -4.72
CA GLY A 114 -4.99 -2.04 -4.06
C GLY A 114 -4.02 -0.91 -3.69
N ILE A 115 -4.37 0.36 -3.99
CA ILE A 115 -3.51 1.54 -3.81
C ILE A 115 -4.25 2.59 -2.98
N SER A 116 -3.98 2.66 -1.67
CA SER A 116 -4.65 3.60 -0.76
C SER A 116 -4.55 5.06 -1.21
N GLY A 117 -3.41 5.48 -1.76
CA GLY A 117 -3.21 6.87 -2.20
C GLY A 117 -4.12 7.27 -3.36
N ALA A 118 -4.14 6.48 -4.44
CA ALA A 118 -4.94 6.75 -5.63
C ALA A 118 -6.45 6.72 -5.33
N ALA A 119 -6.88 5.75 -4.52
CA ALA A 119 -8.28 5.64 -4.11
C ALA A 119 -8.73 6.82 -3.22
N THR A 120 -7.88 7.24 -2.27
CA THR A 120 -8.17 8.39 -1.40
C THR A 120 -8.30 9.68 -2.19
N VAL A 121 -7.47 9.90 -3.21
CA VAL A 121 -7.57 11.08 -4.08
C VAL A 121 -8.87 11.03 -4.91
N THR A 122 -9.18 9.88 -5.50
CA THR A 122 -10.40 9.69 -6.31
C THR A 122 -11.65 9.92 -5.48
N MET A 123 -11.76 9.27 -4.33
CA MET A 123 -12.89 9.44 -3.42
C MET A 123 -12.88 10.83 -2.77
N GLY A 124 -11.71 11.44 -2.57
CA GLY A 124 -11.60 12.84 -2.17
C GLY A 124 -12.25 13.78 -3.17
N LEU A 125 -12.09 13.55 -4.47
CA LEU A 125 -12.71 14.37 -5.52
C LEU A 125 -14.22 14.14 -5.63
N ILE A 126 -14.71 12.92 -5.37
CA ILE A 126 -16.13 12.55 -5.50
C ILE A 126 -16.91 12.82 -4.20
N ALA A 127 -16.45 12.28 -3.07
CA ALA A 127 -17.17 12.28 -1.81
C ALA A 127 -17.08 13.62 -1.06
N LEU A 128 -15.92 14.30 -1.07
CA LEU A 128 -15.73 15.55 -0.34
C LEU A 128 -16.73 16.66 -0.75
N PRO A 129 -16.90 17.00 -2.05
CA PRO A 129 -17.88 18.01 -2.44
C PRO A 129 -19.32 17.58 -2.10
N ALA A 130 -19.63 16.29 -2.23
CA ALA A 130 -20.94 15.72 -1.93
C ALA A 130 -21.28 15.70 -0.42
N MET A 131 -20.27 15.64 0.47
CA MET A 131 -20.45 15.75 1.92
C MET A 131 -20.59 17.23 2.35
N LEU A 132 -19.75 18.12 1.78
CA LEU A 132 -19.78 19.54 2.09
C LEU A 132 -21.08 20.23 1.65
N SER A 133 -21.63 19.86 0.49
CA SER A 133 -22.94 20.38 0.02
C SER A 133 -24.10 20.02 0.97
N ARG A 134 -23.95 18.93 1.74
CA ARG A 134 -24.90 18.47 2.75
C ARG A 134 -24.58 18.96 4.16
N ARG A 135 -23.71 19.96 4.30
CA ARG A 135 -23.30 20.61 5.57
C ARG A 135 -22.61 19.66 6.57
N TYR A 136 -21.92 18.62 6.08
CA TYR A 136 -21.02 17.85 6.94
C TYR A 136 -19.82 18.69 7.37
N ASP A 137 -19.32 18.44 8.58
CA ASP A 137 -18.08 19.05 9.05
C ASP A 137 -16.89 18.62 8.17
N LYS A 138 -15.99 19.58 7.88
CA LYS A 138 -14.83 19.34 7.01
C LYS A 138 -13.85 18.33 7.61
N ARG A 139 -13.63 18.37 8.92
CA ARG A 139 -12.73 17.42 9.60
C ARG A 139 -13.32 16.02 9.59
N LEU A 140 -14.63 15.89 9.82
CA LEU A 140 -15.31 14.60 9.73
C LEU A 140 -15.24 14.04 8.30
N SER A 141 -15.48 14.87 7.29
CA SER A 141 -15.47 14.43 5.89
C SER A 141 -14.09 13.95 5.45
N VAL A 142 -13.05 14.75 5.71
CA VAL A 142 -11.66 14.39 5.38
C VAL A 142 -11.19 13.18 6.19
N GLY A 143 -11.50 13.14 7.48
CA GLY A 143 -11.15 12.00 8.35
C GLY A 143 -11.82 10.70 7.91
N SER A 144 -13.08 10.75 7.47
CA SER A 144 -13.81 9.58 6.97
C SER A 144 -13.19 9.03 5.68
N ILE A 145 -12.82 9.92 4.75
CA ILE A 145 -12.18 9.54 3.48
C ILE A 145 -10.78 8.96 3.72
N MET A 146 -9.97 9.64 4.54
CA MET A 146 -8.62 9.17 4.89
C MET A 146 -8.64 7.86 5.67
N GLY A 147 -9.56 7.72 6.62
CA GLY A 147 -9.76 6.49 7.39
C GLY A 147 -10.20 5.33 6.49
N GLY A 148 -11.16 5.57 5.60
CA GLY A 148 -11.63 4.56 4.64
C GLY A 148 -10.51 4.08 3.70
N GLY A 149 -9.68 5.01 3.21
CA GLY A 149 -8.52 4.69 2.37
C GLY A 149 -7.40 3.96 3.11
N ALA A 150 -7.22 4.17 4.42
CA ALA A 150 -6.22 3.45 5.22
C ALA A 150 -6.62 2.00 5.49
N LEU A 151 -7.92 1.72 5.68
CA LEU A 151 -8.43 0.38 5.95
C LEU A 151 -8.26 -0.60 4.78
N SER A 152 -8.06 -0.10 3.56
CA SER A 152 -7.95 -0.94 2.36
C SER A 152 -6.71 -1.82 2.30
N VAL A 153 -5.68 -1.51 3.08
CA VAL A 153 -4.49 -2.35 3.19
C VAL A 153 -4.85 -3.72 3.79
N LEU A 154 -5.86 -3.77 4.67
CA LEU A 154 -6.24 -4.96 5.43
C LEU A 154 -7.23 -5.88 4.69
N ILE A 155 -7.99 -5.38 3.72
CA ILE A 155 -9.05 -6.15 3.06
C ILE A 155 -8.52 -6.79 1.77
N PRO A 156 -8.48 -8.13 1.66
CA PRO A 156 -8.18 -8.80 0.40
C PRO A 156 -9.29 -8.57 -0.64
N PRO A 157 -8.99 -8.46 -1.94
CA PRO A 157 -7.66 -8.55 -2.58
C PRO A 157 -6.96 -7.20 -2.68
N SER A 158 -5.87 -6.97 -1.91
CA SER A 158 -5.08 -5.74 -1.96
C SER A 158 -3.63 -6.02 -2.35
N LEU A 159 -2.99 -5.06 -3.04
CA LEU A 159 -1.58 -5.19 -3.44
C LEU A 159 -0.66 -5.41 -2.23
N MET A 160 -0.93 -4.71 -1.12
CA MET A 160 -0.15 -4.84 0.10
C MET A 160 -0.30 -6.21 0.75
N MET A 161 -1.49 -6.79 0.77
CA MET A 161 -1.70 -8.15 1.27
C MET A 161 -0.97 -9.19 0.40
N ILE A 162 -0.96 -8.99 -0.92
CA ILE A 162 -0.22 -9.86 -1.86
C ILE A 162 1.28 -9.81 -1.62
N LEU A 163 1.84 -8.61 -1.44
CA LEU A 163 3.25 -8.43 -1.11
C LEU A 163 3.57 -9.01 0.27
N TYR A 164 2.68 -8.83 1.25
CA TYR A 164 2.83 -9.40 2.59
C TYR A 164 2.88 -10.94 2.54
N GLY A 165 1.92 -11.60 1.89
CA GLY A 165 1.93 -13.07 1.80
C GLY A 165 3.13 -13.61 1.03
N PHE A 166 3.61 -12.88 0.01
CA PHE A 166 4.86 -13.25 -0.67
C PHE A 166 6.08 -13.18 0.26
N ILE A 167 6.23 -12.11 1.04
CA ILE A 167 7.36 -11.96 1.97
C ILE A 167 7.24 -12.94 3.14
N GLY A 168 6.03 -13.11 3.69
CA GLY A 168 5.73 -14.01 4.80
C GLY A 168 5.68 -15.49 4.40
N SER A 169 5.69 -15.81 3.10
CA SER A 169 5.39 -17.15 2.57
C SER A 169 4.06 -17.70 3.07
N GLU A 170 3.08 -16.81 3.29
CA GLU A 170 1.74 -17.14 3.78
C GLU A 170 0.71 -17.07 2.64
N SER A 171 -0.30 -17.95 2.70
CA SER A 171 -1.43 -17.90 1.76
C SER A 171 -2.29 -16.67 2.04
N ILE A 172 -2.68 -15.96 0.98
CA ILE A 172 -3.49 -14.74 1.05
C ILE A 172 -4.99 -15.04 0.79
N GLY A 173 -5.32 -16.33 0.65
CA GLY A 173 -6.63 -16.85 0.25
C GLY A 173 -6.47 -18.19 -0.44
#